data_AF-A0A385TE35-F1
#
_entry.id   AF-A0A385TE35-F1
#
_cell.length_a   1.000
_cell.length_b   1.000
_cell.length_c   1.000
_cell.angle_alpha   90.00
_cell.angle_beta   90.00
_cell.angle_gamma   90.00
#
_symmetry.space_group_name_H-M   'P 1'
#
loop_
_entity.id
_entity.type
_entity.pdbx_description
1 polymer ?
#
loop_
_entity_poly.entity_id
_entity_poly.type
_entity_poly.pdbx_seq_one_letter_code
_entity_poly.pdbx_strand_id
1 'polypeptide(L)'
;MDNSQQFQSLEDRLIRLYQEVLRIPKFENYAATAGEIDSLFFQLQQRESTKCDHVKLIEIKSLHDQVVNMILSEKKGLGEELIEFNMKKNASSQYGKVSAYERMDAFFVDYKK
;
A
#
# COMPACT_ATOMS: atom_id res chain seq x y z
N MET A 1 40.70 -10.28 3.17
CA MET A 1 39.97 -11.00 4.23
C MET A 1 39.13 -9.97 4.96
N ASP A 2 37.86 -9.83 4.61
CA ASP A 2 36.97 -8.85 5.24
C ASP A 2 35.88 -9.63 5.99
N ASN A 3 36.26 -10.08 7.19
CA ASN A 3 35.38 -10.79 8.13
C ASN A 3 34.51 -9.79 8.89
N SER A 4 33.75 -8.98 8.14
CA SER A 4 32.75 -8.06 8.69
C SER A 4 31.36 -8.70 8.66
N GLN A 5 31.27 -10.01 8.90
CA GLN A 5 30.05 -10.64 9.43
C GLN A 5 29.91 -10.20 10.89
N GLN A 6 29.61 -8.91 11.09
CA GLN A 6 29.08 -8.41 12.34
C GLN A 6 27.90 -9.33 12.71
N PHE A 7 27.90 -9.84 13.93
CA PHE A 7 26.74 -10.51 14.51
C PHE A 7 25.55 -9.54 14.43
N GLN A 8 24.78 -9.60 13.33
CA GLN A 8 23.62 -8.75 13.15
C GLN A 8 22.63 -9.16 14.23
N SER A 9 22.38 -8.24 15.16
CA SER A 9 21.37 -8.49 16.18
C SER A 9 20.00 -8.56 15.49
N LEU A 10 19.02 -9.21 16.12
CA LEU A 10 17.67 -9.32 15.54
C LEU A 10 17.09 -7.93 15.23
N GLU A 11 17.43 -6.96 16.08
CA GLU A 11 17.11 -5.56 15.93
C GLU A 11 17.74 -4.95 14.66
N ASP A 12 19.02 -5.21 14.39
CA ASP A 12 19.69 -4.72 13.17
C ASP A 12 19.05 -5.28 11.89
N ARG A 13 18.61 -6.54 11.95
CA ARG A 13 17.94 -7.18 10.81
C ARG A 13 16.56 -6.58 10.56
N LEU A 14 15.81 -6.30 11.63
CA LEU A 14 14.53 -5.59 11.55
C LEU A 14 14.69 -4.18 10.97
N ILE A 15 15.69 -3.42 11.43
CA ILE A 15 15.99 -2.09 10.90
C ILE A 15 16.27 -2.14 9.40
N ARG A 16 17.09 -3.10 8.95
CA ARG A 16 17.39 -3.26 7.51
C ARG A 16 16.17 -3.58 6.68
N LEU A 17 15.31 -4.50 7.14
CA LEU A 17 14.07 -4.83 6.44
C LEU A 17 13.16 -3.60 6.31
N TYR A 18 13.01 -2.84 7.38
CA TYR A 18 12.23 -1.60 7.33
C TYR A 18 12.83 -0.56 6.38
N GLN A 19 14.16 -0.38 6.39
CA GLN A 19 14.84 0.53 5.46
C GLN A 19 14.66 0.08 4.00
N GLU A 20 14.68 -1.22 3.73
CA GLU A 20 14.46 -1.77 2.40
C GLU A 20 13.03 -1.51 1.90
N VAL A 21 12.03 -1.73 2.77
CA VAL A 21 10.63 -1.40 2.47
C VAL A 21 10.45 0.10 2.22
N LEU A 22 11.09 0.95 3.01
CA LEU A 22 11.00 2.41 2.85
C LEU A 22 11.78 2.94 1.65
N ARG A 23 12.76 2.19 1.12
CA ARG A 23 13.52 2.57 -0.07
C ARG A 23 12.64 2.63 -1.31
N ILE A 24 11.70 1.71 -1.43
CA ILE A 24 10.66 1.73 -2.46
C ILE A 24 9.33 1.56 -1.73
N PRO A 25 8.73 2.68 -1.26
CA PRO A 25 7.56 2.66 -0.40
C PRO A 25 6.34 2.20 -1.20
N LYS A 26 6.13 0.88 -1.21
CA LYS A 26 4.98 0.22 -1.81
C LYS A 26 4.48 -0.87 -0.88
N PHE A 27 3.15 -1.00 -0.76
CA PHE A 27 2.54 -2.07 0.02
C PHE A 27 3.03 -3.47 -0.39
N GLU A 28 3.24 -3.72 -1.69
CA GLU A 28 3.71 -5.01 -2.21
C GLU A 28 5.07 -5.43 -1.60
N ASN A 29 5.97 -4.46 -1.41
CA ASN A 29 7.30 -4.70 -0.84
C ASN A 29 7.21 -5.01 0.66
N TYR A 30 6.30 -4.34 1.37
CA TYR A 30 5.98 -4.68 2.75
C TYR A 30 5.37 -6.10 2.83
N ALA A 31 4.41 -6.42 1.97
CA ALA A 31 3.75 -7.72 1.97
C ALA A 31 4.73 -8.88 1.72
N ALA A 32 5.74 -8.69 0.88
CA ALA A 32 6.78 -9.68 0.62
C ALA A 32 7.70 -9.95 1.84
N THR A 33 7.89 -8.96 2.71
CA THR A 33 8.80 -9.04 3.87
C THR A 33 8.07 -9.20 5.21
N ALA A 34 6.74 -9.05 5.23
CA ALA A 34 5.92 -9.06 6.45
C ALA A 34 6.10 -10.32 7.29
N GLY A 35 6.14 -11.50 6.65
CA GLY A 35 6.33 -12.77 7.38
C GLY A 35 7.70 -12.87 8.07
N GLU A 36 8.75 -12.27 7.49
CA GLU A 36 10.07 -12.21 8.11
C GLU A 36 10.08 -11.22 9.27
N ILE A 37 9.46 -10.05 9.09
CA ILE A 37 9.30 -9.03 10.14
C ILE A 37 8.55 -9.62 11.34
N ASP A 38 7.43 -10.30 11.13
CA ASP A 38 6.63 -10.91 12.20
C ASP A 38 7.43 -11.99 12.96
N SER A 39 8.18 -12.82 12.23
CA SER A 39 9.05 -13.83 12.82
C SER A 39 10.14 -13.20 13.69
N LEU A 40 10.75 -12.09 13.24
CA LEU A 40 11.77 -11.38 14.01
C LEU A 40 11.19 -10.71 15.26
N PHE A 41 9.98 -10.14 15.18
CA PHE A 41 9.29 -9.61 16.35
C PHE A 41 8.97 -10.70 17.38
N PHE A 42 8.51 -11.86 16.93
CA PHE A 42 8.22 -12.98 17.82
C PHE A 42 9.49 -13.48 18.53
N GLN A 43 10.62 -13.52 17.82
CA GLN A 43 11.92 -13.86 18.42
C GLN A 43 12.40 -12.80 19.41
N LEU A 44 12.20 -11.51 19.12
CA LEU A 44 12.50 -10.42 20.07
C LEU A 44 11.62 -10.48 21.32
N GLN A 45 10.34 -10.82 21.17
CA GLN A 45 9.42 -10.94 22.30
C GLN A 45 9.79 -12.07 23.26
N GLN A 46 10.36 -13.17 22.74
CA GLN A 46 10.86 -14.28 23.56
C GLN A 46 12.18 -13.97 24.27
N ARG A 47 12.84 -12.86 23.91
CA ARG A 47 14.12 -12.45 24.51
C ARG A 47 13.86 -11.69 25.81
N GLU A 48 14.67 -11.97 26.83
CA GLU A 48 14.65 -11.18 28.07
C GLU A 48 14.93 -9.70 27.78
N SER A 49 14.12 -8.81 28.33
CA SER A 49 14.14 -7.36 28.08
C SER A 49 15.50 -6.72 28.37
N THR A 50 16.29 -7.31 29.26
CA THR A 50 17.65 -6.88 29.64
C THR A 50 18.70 -7.08 28.55
N LYS A 51 18.39 -7.81 27.48
CA LYS A 51 19.30 -8.06 26.34
C LYS A 51 18.96 -7.26 25.09
N CYS A 52 17.90 -6.46 25.12
CA CYS A 52 17.50 -5.63 23.98
C CYS A 52 18.15 -4.25 24.08
N ASP A 53 18.66 -3.77 22.96
CA ASP A 53 19.17 -2.41 22.85
C ASP A 53 17.99 -1.43 22.72
N HIS A 54 17.73 -0.67 23.78
CA HIS A 54 16.63 0.29 23.82
C HIS A 54 16.70 1.34 22.71
N VAL A 55 17.90 1.72 22.27
CA VAL A 55 18.06 2.71 21.20
C VAL A 55 17.54 2.13 19.88
N LYS A 56 17.91 0.88 19.57
CA LYS A 56 17.45 0.19 18.36
C LYS A 56 15.96 -0.08 18.38
N LEU A 57 15.38 -0.38 19.54
CA LEU A 57 13.92 -0.56 19.67
C LEU A 57 13.15 0.73 19.37
N ILE A 58 13.68 1.90 19.78
CA ILE A 58 13.09 3.20 19.46
C ILE A 58 13.17 3.46 17.94
N GLU A 59 14.29 3.12 17.31
CA GLU A 59 14.47 3.25 15.87
C GLU A 59 13.49 2.33 15.10
N ILE A 60 13.38 1.05 15.50
CA ILE A 60 12.44 0.09 14.92
C ILE A 60 11.01 0.62 15.02
N LYS A 61 10.62 1.18 16.17
CA LYS A 61 9.30 1.78 16.34
C LYS A 61 9.08 2.95 15.37
N SER A 62 10.06 3.86 15.27
CA SER A 62 9.96 4.99 14.35
C SER A 62 9.82 4.56 12.89
N LEU A 63 10.59 3.55 12.47
CA LEU A 63 10.50 3.00 11.12
C LEU A 63 9.18 2.28 10.87
N HIS A 64 8.67 1.54 11.86
CA HIS A 64 7.36 0.92 11.81
C HIS A 64 6.25 1.96 11.61
N ASP A 65 6.27 3.04 12.39
CA ASP A 65 5.29 4.14 12.26
C ASP A 65 5.33 4.78 10.86
N GLN A 66 6.53 4.93 10.27
CA GLN A 66 6.68 5.43 8.90
C GLN A 66 6.06 4.49 7.85
N VAL A 67 6.29 3.18 7.98
CA VAL A 67 5.69 2.17 7.09
C VAL A 67 4.16 2.16 7.23
N VAL A 68 3.64 2.25 8.45
CA VAL A 68 2.18 2.32 8.69
C VAL A 68 1.59 3.56 8.01
N ASN A 69 2.23 4.73 8.17
CA ASN A 69 1.78 5.96 7.52
C ASN A 69 1.82 5.87 5.99
N MET A 70 2.84 5.22 5.43
CA MET A 70 2.93 4.94 3.99
C MET A 70 1.75 4.08 3.52
N ILE A 71 1.46 2.97 4.21
CA ILE A 71 0.34 2.07 3.86
C ILE A 71 -1.00 2.80 3.96
N LEU A 72 -1.20 3.61 5.01
CA LEU A 72 -2.43 4.40 5.17
C LEU A 72 -2.58 5.44 4.06
N SER A 73 -1.49 6.03 3.60
CA SER A 73 -1.48 7.00 2.50
C SER A 73 -1.82 6.33 1.16
N GLU A 74 -1.21 5.18 0.86
CA GLU A 74 -1.56 4.39 -0.33
C GLU A 74 -3.03 3.96 -0.32
N LYS A 75 -3.52 3.46 0.81
CA LYS A 75 -4.94 3.10 0.98
C LYS A 75 -5.86 4.27 0.70
N LYS A 76 -5.51 5.47 1.16
CA LYS A 76 -6.30 6.68 0.92
C LYS A 76 -6.31 7.05 -0.56
N GLY A 77 -5.15 7.01 -1.23
CA GLY A 77 -5.03 7.28 -2.67
C GLY A 77 -5.88 6.33 -3.50
N LEU A 78 -5.82 5.02 -3.23
CA LEU A 78 -6.66 4.02 -3.90
C LEU A 78 -8.17 4.27 -3.67
N GLY A 79 -8.55 4.78 -2.49
CA GLY A 79 -9.92 5.16 -2.19
C GLY A 79 -10.39 6.34 -3.05
N GLU A 80 -9.55 7.35 -3.24
CA GLU A 80 -9.83 8.51 -4.08
C GLU A 80 -9.94 8.11 -5.56
N GLU A 81 -9.02 7.28 -6.06
CA GLU A 81 -9.07 6.73 -7.43
C GLU A 81 -10.35 5.92 -7.69
N LEU A 82 -10.82 5.14 -6.71
CA LEU A 82 -12.06 4.37 -6.82
C LEU A 82 -13.28 5.29 -6.93
N ILE A 83 -13.29 6.41 -6.20
CA ILE A 83 -14.35 7.41 -6.26
C ILE A 83 -14.35 8.07 -7.64
N GLU A 84 -13.18 8.52 -8.12
CA GLU A 84 -13.05 9.10 -9.45
C GLU A 84 -13.47 8.13 -10.55
N PHE A 85 -13.06 6.86 -10.47
CA PHE A 85 -13.46 5.83 -11.41
C PHE A 85 -14.99 5.64 -11.42
N ASN A 86 -15.63 5.61 -10.25
CA ASN A 86 -17.10 5.54 -10.16
C ASN A 86 -17.78 6.79 -10.72
N MET A 87 -17.25 7.98 -10.46
CA MET A 87 -17.78 9.23 -11.05
C MET A 87 -17.65 9.21 -12.58
N LYS A 88 -16.51 8.79 -13.11
CA LYS A 88 -16.28 8.66 -14.55
C LYS A 88 -17.17 7.60 -15.21
N LYS A 89 -17.38 6.46 -14.54
CA LYS A 89 -18.33 5.42 -14.98
C LYS A 89 -19.76 5.94 -15.01
N ASN A 90 -20.18 6.67 -13.97
CA ASN A 90 -21.52 7.24 -13.90
C ASN A 90 -21.76 8.29 -14.99
N ALA A 91 -20.79 9.20 -15.20
CA ALA A 91 -20.83 10.19 -16.28
C ALA A 91 -20.90 9.51 -17.66
N SER A 92 -20.06 8.51 -17.91
CA SER A 92 -20.06 7.75 -19.17
C SER A 92 -21.39 7.03 -19.42
N SER A 93 -22.03 6.52 -18.36
CA SER A 93 -23.34 5.89 -18.47
C SER A 93 -24.47 6.89 -18.75
N GLN A 94 -24.38 8.12 -18.24
CA GLN A 94 -25.35 9.18 -18.51
C GLN A 94 -25.28 9.64 -19.96
N TYR A 95 -24.08 9.88 -20.51
CA TYR A 95 -23.92 10.21 -21.93
C TYR A 95 -24.36 9.06 -22.85
N GLY A 96 -24.08 7.81 -22.48
CA GLY A 96 -24.56 6.63 -23.21
C GLY A 96 -26.09 6.56 -23.30
N LYS A 97 -26.79 6.87 -22.20
CA LYS A 97 -28.27 6.88 -22.16
C LYS A 97 -28.89 8.05 -22.94
N VAL A 98 -28.29 9.24 -22.90
CA VAL A 98 -28.77 10.40 -23.69
C VAL A 98 -28.58 10.16 -25.19
N SER A 99 -27.46 9.56 -25.62
CA SER A 99 -27.21 9.20 -27.02
C SER A 99 -28.09 8.07 -27.59
N ALA A 100 -28.68 7.26 -26.70
CA ALA A 100 -29.65 6.23 -27.06
C ALA A 100 -31.07 6.81 -27.17
N TYR A 101 -31.40 7.81 -26.35
CA TYR A 101 -32.70 8.49 -26.39
C TYR A 101 -32.83 9.40 -27.62
N GLU A 102 -31.76 10.13 -28.00
CA GLU A 102 -31.75 10.96 -29.23
C GLU A 102 -31.79 10.14 -30.53
N ARG A 103 -31.44 8.85 -30.49
CA ARG A 103 -31.52 7.94 -31.64
C ARG A 103 -32.87 7.21 -31.78
N MET A 104 -33.75 7.27 -30.79
CA MET A 104 -35.05 6.57 -30.86
C MET A 104 -36.19 7.38 -31.47
N ASP A 105 -36.10 8.72 -31.55
CA ASP A 105 -37.20 9.57 -32.03
C ASP A 105 -37.01 10.18 -33.44
N ALA A 106 -35.93 9.87 -34.15
CA ALA A 106 -35.57 10.54 -35.41
C ALA A 106 -35.67 9.70 -36.70
N PHE A 107 -36.39 8.57 -36.72
CA PHE A 107 -36.43 7.69 -37.91
C PHE A 107 -37.80 7.22 -38.40
N PHE A 108 -38.92 7.81 -37.96
CA PHE A 108 -40.22 7.54 -38.60
C PHE A 108 -41.08 8.81 -38.64
N VAL A 109 -40.67 9.80 -39.44
CA VAL A 109 -41.60 10.82 -39.94
C VAL A 109 -41.92 10.46 -41.40
N ASP A 110 -43.18 10.06 -41.55
CA ASP A 110 -43.92 9.67 -42.75
C ASP A 110 -43.56 10.47 -44.01
N TYR A 111 -43.01 9.81 -45.04
CA TYR A 111 -42.99 10.34 -46.41
C TYR A 111 -44.08 9.61 -47.20
N LYS A 112 -45.31 10.12 -47.13
CA LYS A 112 -46.33 9.87 -48.15
C LYS A 112 -46.30 10.98 -49.18
N LYS A 113 -46.10 10.60 -50.45
CA LYS A 113 -46.56 11.37 -51.60
C LYS A 113 -47.20 10.43 -52.60
#